data_AF-A0A1E1WEG3-F1
#
_entry.id   AF-A0A1E1WEG3-F1
#
_cell.length_a   1.000
_cell.length_b   1.000
_cell.length_c   1.000
_cell.angle_alpha   90.00
_cell.angle_beta   90.00
_cell.angle_gamma   90.00
#
_symmetry.space_group_name_H-M   'P 1'
#
loop_
_entity.id
_entity.type
_entity.pdbx_description
1 polymer ?
#
loop_
_entity_poly.entity_id
_entity_poly.type
_entity_poly.pdbx_seq_one_letter_code
_entity_poly.pdbx_strand_id
1 'polypeptide(L)'
;MSESSKSKSSLNLNPSPTLQCKDLHEYLKSRSAQFLETLYNYPTICLAVYRELPELARHFVIRLLFVEQPVPQAVVASWVSQAYAKEQSKACEALSELSV
;
A
#
# COMPACT_ATOMS: atom_id res chain seq x y z
N MET A 1 -42.03 -49.33 -9.51
CA MET A 1 -41.12 -49.59 -8.37
C MET A 1 -39.79 -50.04 -8.91
N SER A 2 -38.74 -49.26 -8.62
CA SER A 2 -37.34 -49.67 -8.41
C SER A 2 -36.40 -48.58 -8.94
N GLU A 3 -35.87 -47.87 -7.96
CA GLU A 3 -34.92 -46.77 -8.04
C GLU A 3 -33.57 -47.21 -8.61
N SER A 4 -32.85 -46.29 -9.26
CA SER A 4 -31.40 -46.37 -9.39
C SER A 4 -30.83 -44.96 -9.43
N SER A 5 -30.79 -44.36 -8.24
CA SER A 5 -30.08 -43.13 -7.93
C SER A 5 -28.57 -43.38 -8.02
N LYS A 6 -27.94 -42.91 -9.10
CA LYS A 6 -26.47 -42.83 -9.18
C LYS A 6 -25.99 -41.60 -8.40
N SER A 7 -25.62 -41.81 -7.15
CA SER A 7 -24.88 -40.86 -6.32
C SER A 7 -23.54 -40.54 -6.99
N LYS A 8 -23.42 -39.35 -7.60
CA LYS A 8 -22.13 -38.76 -7.94
C LYS A 8 -21.71 -37.92 -6.75
N SER A 9 -20.76 -38.48 -5.99
CA SER A 9 -20.10 -37.86 -4.85
C SER A 9 -19.59 -36.47 -5.21
N SER A 10 -20.13 -35.46 -4.54
CA SER A 10 -19.63 -34.09 -4.53
C SER A 10 -18.17 -34.10 -4.07
N LEU A 11 -17.24 -33.85 -4.98
CA LEU A 11 -15.86 -33.53 -4.64
C LEU A 11 -15.87 -32.15 -3.98
N ASN A 12 -15.91 -32.13 -2.65
CA ASN A 12 -15.75 -30.93 -1.85
C ASN A 12 -14.26 -30.54 -1.90
N LEU A 13 -13.85 -29.94 -3.01
CA LEU A 13 -12.55 -29.32 -3.16
C LEU A 13 -12.58 -28.07 -2.29
N ASN A 14 -12.10 -28.18 -1.05
CA ASN A 14 -11.71 -27.00 -0.27
C ASN A 14 -10.81 -26.15 -1.18
N PRO A 15 -11.19 -24.91 -1.54
CA PRO A 15 -10.33 -24.08 -2.34
C PRO A 15 -9.06 -23.83 -1.52
N SER A 16 -7.96 -24.42 -1.96
CA SER A 16 -6.63 -24.04 -1.50
C SER A 16 -6.50 -22.52 -1.64
N PRO A 17 -5.84 -21.82 -0.70
CA PRO A 17 -5.71 -20.37 -0.78
C PRO A 17 -5.00 -20.04 -2.09
N THR A 18 -5.77 -19.55 -3.07
CA THR A 18 -5.25 -19.08 -4.34
C THR A 18 -4.29 -17.93 -4.04
N LEU A 19 -3.06 -18.03 -4.55
CA LEU A 19 -2.11 -16.93 -4.51
C LEU A 19 -2.74 -15.72 -5.21
N GLN A 20 -3.31 -14.82 -4.42
CA GLN A 20 -3.77 -13.52 -4.89
C GLN A 20 -2.51 -12.69 -5.14
N CYS A 21 -2.16 -12.50 -6.41
CA CYS A 21 -1.14 -11.52 -6.80
C CYS A 21 -1.65 -10.13 -6.46
N LYS A 22 -1.49 -9.72 -5.21
CA LYS A 22 -1.75 -8.36 -4.74
C LYS A 22 -0.53 -7.51 -5.01
N ASP A 23 -0.76 -6.27 -5.43
CA ASP A 23 0.28 -5.24 -5.48
C ASP A 23 0.90 -5.05 -4.09
N LEU A 24 2.18 -4.69 -4.00
CA LEU A 24 2.86 -4.44 -2.72
C LEU A 24 2.11 -3.36 -1.95
N HIS A 25 1.71 -2.28 -2.64
CA HIS A 25 0.96 -1.18 -2.04
C HIS A 25 -0.36 -1.67 -1.43
N GLU A 26 -1.14 -2.45 -2.17
CA GLU A 26 -2.40 -3.02 -1.69
C GLU A 26 -2.20 -3.99 -0.51
N TYR A 27 -1.13 -4.78 -0.55
CA TYR A 27 -0.78 -5.67 0.55
C TYR A 27 -0.51 -4.86 1.82
N LEU A 28 0.34 -3.84 1.74
CA LEU A 28 0.72 -3.01 2.89
C LEU A 28 -0.47 -2.24 3.46
N LYS A 29 -1.32 -1.67 2.59
CA LYS A 29 -2.56 -0.98 2.96
C LYS A 29 -3.53 -1.88 3.74
N SER A 30 -3.51 -3.19 3.49
CA SER A 30 -4.37 -4.16 4.20
C SER A 30 -3.87 -4.56 5.59
N ARG A 31 -2.67 -4.11 6.00
CA ARG A 31 -2.07 -4.44 7.30
C ARG A 31 -2.41 -3.40 8.36
N SER A 32 -2.24 -3.76 9.63
CA SER A 32 -2.43 -2.84 10.74
C SER A 32 -1.26 -1.86 10.85
N ALA A 33 -1.51 -0.67 11.40
CA ALA A 33 -0.47 0.33 11.64
C ALA A 33 0.69 -0.22 12.51
N GLN A 34 0.39 -1.01 13.54
CA GLN A 34 1.40 -1.66 14.39
C GLN A 34 2.31 -2.62 13.61
N PHE A 35 1.75 -3.33 12.63
CA PHE A 35 2.53 -4.20 11.76
C PHE A 35 3.47 -3.38 10.86
N LEU A 36 2.96 -2.28 10.27
CA LEU A 36 3.76 -1.38 9.44
C LEU A 36 4.89 -0.71 10.23
N GLU A 37 4.63 -0.25 11.46
CA GLU A 37 5.64 0.32 12.35
C GLU A 37 6.77 -0.69 12.63
N THR A 38 6.40 -1.95 12.92
CA THR A 38 7.39 -3.02 13.11
C THR A 38 8.17 -3.30 11.82
N LEU A 39 7.48 -3.29 10.68
CA LEU A 39 8.05 -3.58 9.36
C LEU A 39 9.02 -2.47 8.89
N TYR A 40 8.74 -1.21 9.20
CA TYR A 40 9.60 -0.08 8.84
C TYR A 40 10.83 0.07 9.75
N ASN A 41 11.02 -0.80 10.74
CA ASN A 41 12.31 -0.92 11.44
C ASN A 41 13.36 -1.68 10.61
N TYR A 42 12.99 -2.28 9.48
CA TYR A 42 13.90 -3.00 8.60
C TYR A 42 14.31 -2.12 7.41
N PRO A 43 15.59 -1.67 7.33
CA PRO A 43 16.03 -0.71 6.30
C PRO A 43 15.77 -1.16 4.87
N THR A 44 15.92 -2.46 4.59
CA THR A 44 15.67 -3.03 3.27
C THR A 44 14.22 -2.89 2.84
N ILE A 45 13.28 -2.98 3.78
CA ILE A 45 11.85 -2.86 3.49
C ILE A 45 11.47 -1.40 3.25
N CYS A 46 11.99 -0.47 4.05
CA CYS A 46 11.80 0.97 3.81
C CYS A 46 12.24 1.36 2.40
N LEU A 47 13.38 0.83 1.94
CA LEU A 47 13.87 1.08 0.59
C LEU A 47 12.97 0.46 -0.48
N ALA A 48 12.43 -0.73 -0.24
CA ALA A 48 11.49 -1.37 -1.16
C ALA A 48 10.19 -0.55 -1.29
N VAL A 49 9.60 -0.13 -0.17
CA VAL A 49 8.39 0.70 -0.16
C VAL A 49 8.65 2.04 -0.83
N TYR A 50 9.77 2.70 -0.48
CA TYR A 50 10.16 3.97 -1.11
C TYR A 50 10.26 3.86 -2.63
N ARG A 51 10.73 2.73 -3.18
CA ARG A 51 10.85 2.52 -4.64
C ARG A 51 9.51 2.36 -5.34
N GLU A 52 8.50 1.81 -4.68
CA GLU A 52 7.15 1.63 -5.23
C GLU A 52 6.28 2.91 -5.14
N LEU A 53 6.71 3.92 -4.36
CA LEU A 53 5.99 5.18 -4.24
C LEU A 53 5.96 5.95 -5.58
N PRO A 54 4.86 6.71 -5.85
CA PRO A 54 4.82 7.67 -6.94
C PRO A 54 6.03 8.60 -6.89
N GLU A 55 6.54 8.99 -8.07
CA GLU A 55 7.75 9.81 -8.15
C GLU A 55 7.68 11.09 -7.30
N LEU A 56 6.54 11.76 -7.27
CA LEU A 56 6.36 12.95 -6.47
C LEU A 56 6.39 12.67 -4.95
N ALA A 57 5.82 11.54 -4.52
CA ALA A 57 5.86 11.13 -3.12
C ALA A 57 7.30 10.86 -2.64
N ARG A 58 8.14 10.26 -3.50
CA ARG A 58 9.58 10.07 -3.21
C ARG A 58 10.30 11.38 -2.93
N HIS A 59 10.01 12.43 -3.69
CA HIS A 59 10.58 13.75 -3.46
C HIS A 59 10.16 14.34 -2.11
N PHE A 60 8.92 14.14 -1.68
CA PHE A 60 8.46 14.60 -0.37
C PHE A 60 9.19 13.87 0.76
N VAL A 61 9.32 12.54 0.69
CA VAL A 61 10.05 11.75 1.69
C VAL A 61 11.49 12.25 1.83
N ILE A 62 12.24 12.43 0.74
CA ILE A 62 13.63 12.89 0.80
C ILE A 62 13.75 14.32 1.35
N ARG A 63 12.82 15.23 0.99
CA ARG A 63 12.81 16.60 1.52
C ARG A 63 12.52 16.64 3.01
N LEU A 64 11.75 15.69 3.52
CA LEU A 64 11.32 15.64 4.93
C LEU A 64 12.21 14.76 5.81
N LEU A 65 13.01 13.86 5.23
CA LEU A 65 13.79 12.84 5.96
C LEU A 65 14.70 13.42 7.05
N PHE A 66 15.21 14.63 6.84
CA PHE A 66 16.11 15.32 7.77
C PHE A 66 15.47 16.57 8.41
N VAL A 67 14.17 16.77 8.23
CA VAL A 67 13.44 17.87 8.85
C VAL A 67 12.92 17.40 10.21
N GLU A 68 13.51 17.93 11.28
CA GLU A 68 13.16 17.53 12.65
C GLU A 68 11.82 18.12 13.12
N GLN A 69 11.35 19.20 12.48
CA GLN A 69 10.09 19.87 12.83
C GLN A 69 8.99 19.59 11.80
N PRO A 70 7.71 19.52 12.22
CA PRO A 70 6.60 19.33 11.30
C PRO A 70 6.52 20.50 10.31
N VAL A 71 6.47 20.17 9.01
CA VAL A 71 6.33 21.17 7.94
C VAL A 71 4.85 21.49 7.74
N PRO A 72 4.45 22.78 7.73
CA PRO A 72 3.06 23.15 7.48
C PRO A 72 2.57 22.69 6.11
N GLN A 73 1.31 22.24 6.03
CA GLN A 73 0.73 21.73 4.78
C GLN A 73 0.73 22.76 3.65
N ALA A 74 0.59 24.06 3.95
CA ALA A 74 0.68 25.13 2.97
C ALA A 74 2.07 25.21 2.31
N VAL A 75 3.13 24.93 3.06
CA VAL A 75 4.50 24.88 2.54
C VAL A 75 4.65 23.69 1.60
N VAL A 76 4.15 22.51 2.00
CA VAL A 76 4.15 21.32 1.13
C VAL A 76 3.34 21.56 -0.14
N ALA A 77 2.17 22.20 -0.04
CA ALA A 77 1.33 22.60 -1.17
C ALA A 77 2.09 23.51 -2.16
N SER A 78 2.95 24.40 -1.65
CA SER A 78 3.74 25.32 -2.48
C SER A 78 4.91 24.67 -3.24
N TRP A 79 5.27 23.41 -2.93
CA TRP A 79 6.39 22.71 -3.57
C TRP A 79 6.12 22.29 -5.01
N VAL A 80 4.85 22.25 -5.42
CA VAL A 80 4.41 21.77 -6.72
C VAL A 80 3.59 22.87 -7.37
N SER A 81 3.80 23.07 -8.67
CA SER A 81 2.97 24.00 -9.44
C SER A 81 1.50 23.56 -9.40
N GLN A 82 0.58 24.52 -9.35
CA GLN A 82 -0.86 24.26 -9.33
C GLN A 82 -1.34 23.46 -10.56
N ALA A 83 -0.59 23.48 -11.66
CA ALA A 83 -0.83 22.65 -12.84
C ALA A 83 -0.80 21.13 -12.53
N TYR A 84 -0.09 20.71 -11.49
CA TYR A 84 0.08 19.32 -11.06
C TYR A 84 -0.56 19.03 -9.69
N ALA A 85 -1.56 19.81 -9.29
CA ALA A 85 -2.23 19.65 -8.01
C ALA A 85 -2.88 18.26 -7.83
N LYS A 86 -3.29 17.62 -8.93
CA LYS A 86 -3.87 16.27 -8.91
C LYS A 86 -2.83 15.21 -8.57
N GLU A 87 -1.66 15.30 -9.18
CA GLU A 87 -0.51 14.44 -8.92
C GLU A 87 -0.02 14.61 -7.48
N GLN A 88 -0.01 15.85 -6.99
CA GLN A 88 0.29 16.14 -5.60
C GLN A 88 -0.71 15.49 -4.65
N SER A 89 -2.01 15.62 -4.92
CA SER A 89 -3.05 14.97 -4.10
C SER A 89 -2.85 13.45 -4.05
N LYS A 90 -2.59 12.81 -5.19
CA LYS A 90 -2.32 11.36 -5.27
C LYS A 90 -1.07 10.96 -4.50
N ALA A 91 -0.02 11.77 -4.56
CA ALA A 91 1.22 11.52 -3.82
C ALA A 91 0.97 11.58 -2.30
N CYS A 92 0.25 12.60 -1.82
CA CYS A 92 -0.11 12.72 -0.41
C CYS A 92 -1.03 11.59 0.07
N GLU A 93 -1.98 11.18 -0.76
CA GLU A 93 -2.85 10.02 -0.49
C GLU A 93 -2.04 8.73 -0.35
N ALA A 94 -1.13 8.46 -1.29
CA ALA A 94 -0.26 7.28 -1.24
C ALA A 94 0.60 7.22 0.03
N LEU A 95 1.15 8.35 0.48
CA LEU A 95 1.92 8.44 1.73
C LEU A 95 1.03 8.18 2.95
N SER A 96 -0.15 8.80 2.99
CA SER A 96 -1.11 8.66 4.09
C SER A 96 -1.61 7.22 4.24
N GLU A 97 -1.85 6.51 3.13
CA GLU A 97 -2.30 5.11 3.13
C GLU A 97 -1.26 4.14 3.69
N LEU A 98 0.02 4.46 3.52
CA LEU A 98 1.13 3.62 3.99
C LEU A 98 1.64 4.04 5.37
N SER A 99 0.99 5.02 6.01
CA SER A 99 1.39 5.60 7.30
C SER A 99 2.84 6.10 7.30
N VAL A 100 3.27 6.70 6.19
CA VAL A 100 4.61 7.28 5.98
C VAL A 100 4.52 8.81 5.94
#